data_AF-A0A1H2PN47-F1
#
_entry.id   AF-A0A1H2PN47-F1
#
_cell.length_a   1.000
_cell.length_b   1.000
_cell.length_c   1.000
_cell.angle_alpha   90.00
_cell.angle_beta   90.00
_cell.angle_gamma   90.00
#
_symmetry.space_group_name_H-M   'P 1'
#
loop_
_entity.id
_entity.type
_entity.pdbx_description
1 polymer ?
#
loop_
_entity_poly.entity_id
_entity_poly.type
_entity_poly.pdbx_seq_one_letter_code
_entity_poly.pdbx_strand_id
1 'polypeptide(L)'
;MTSDERDPLEPRDDRADDIGPDANPRADDDPLLPLGHPDAPLQPGERLADDDLPVPHPGYPPPIGEGRHLDDAELASSLAATLADWRAHAPNGEFWLFAYGSLIWKPEVSIAERVDGRIHGYHRGLYLWSRVNRGTGTRPGLVLALDRGGSCPGVAMRVAPERIDEELPALWRREMAMGSYRPAWLPCRLADGRRLAALTFVIRRDVPAYAGKLNDALVRQVFACASGRYGTTLDYVARTCDALRESGMPDFGLEARLRRCRPK
;
A
#
# COMPACT_ATOMS: atom_id res chain seq x y z
N MET A 1 44.77 -56.72 -11.03
CA MET A 1 44.46 -55.42 -10.38
C MET A 1 43.02 -55.49 -9.92
N THR A 2 42.81 -56.02 -8.72
CA THR A 2 41.50 -56.22 -8.05
C THR A 2 41.73 -56.37 -6.53
N SER A 3 40.85 -55.76 -5.72
CA SER A 3 40.47 -56.08 -4.31
C SER A 3 41.54 -55.78 -3.22
N ASP A 4 41.27 -55.49 -1.94
CA ASP A 4 40.13 -55.66 -1.00
C ASP A 4 40.44 -54.81 0.28
N GLU A 5 39.52 -54.01 0.85
CA GLU A 5 38.67 -54.24 2.06
C GLU A 5 39.30 -54.32 3.48
N ARG A 6 38.87 -53.35 4.31
CA ARG A 6 38.42 -53.35 5.75
C ARG A 6 39.33 -53.75 6.96
N ASP A 7 39.47 -52.77 7.86
CA ASP A 7 39.41 -52.67 9.37
C ASP A 7 39.58 -53.93 10.26
N PRO A 8 40.04 -53.88 11.57
CA PRO A 8 39.59 -52.93 12.63
C PRO A 8 40.60 -52.58 13.76
N LEU A 9 40.24 -51.66 14.69
CA LEU A 9 40.34 -51.78 16.18
C LEU A 9 40.43 -50.42 16.92
N GLU A 10 39.39 -50.09 17.69
CA GLU A 10 39.43 -49.29 18.94
C GLU A 10 39.85 -50.20 20.13
N PRO A 11 40.23 -49.74 21.37
CA PRO A 11 39.58 -48.65 22.16
C PRO A 11 40.44 -47.87 23.21
N ARG A 12 39.83 -46.83 23.84
CA ARG A 12 39.67 -46.57 25.31
C ARG A 12 39.74 -45.10 25.74
N ASP A 13 38.58 -44.58 26.13
CA ASP A 13 38.17 -44.02 27.44
C ASP A 13 39.19 -43.22 28.27
N ASP A 14 38.88 -41.93 28.53
CA ASP A 14 39.16 -41.27 29.82
C ASP A 14 38.03 -40.25 30.15
N ARG A 15 37.33 -40.58 31.23
CA ARG A 15 36.46 -39.77 32.10
C ARG A 15 37.24 -38.57 32.65
N ALA A 16 36.69 -37.51 33.24
CA ALA A 16 35.38 -36.90 33.45
C ALA A 16 35.72 -35.55 34.12
N ASP A 17 34.86 -34.54 34.02
CA ASP A 17 34.66 -33.64 35.15
C ASP A 17 33.21 -33.16 35.18
N ASP A 18 32.70 -33.21 36.40
CA ASP A 18 31.31 -33.23 36.84
C ASP A 18 30.96 -31.85 37.43
N ILE A 19 29.90 -31.21 36.93
CA ILE A 19 29.17 -30.17 37.65
C ILE A 19 27.68 -30.33 37.32
N GLY A 20 26.93 -31.03 38.18
CA GLY A 20 25.49 -30.84 38.33
C GLY A 20 25.16 -29.71 39.32
N PRO A 21 23.92 -29.58 39.80
CA PRO A 21 22.64 -29.78 39.12
C PRO A 21 21.76 -28.52 39.25
N ASP A 22 20.85 -28.25 38.31
CA ASP A 22 19.60 -27.60 38.71
C ASP A 22 18.45 -27.99 37.77
N ALA A 23 17.36 -28.41 38.39
CA ALA A 23 16.13 -28.84 37.76
C ALA A 23 15.06 -27.83 38.12
N ASN A 24 14.49 -27.13 37.13
CA ASN A 24 13.07 -26.78 37.15
C ASN A 24 12.60 -26.18 35.81
N PRO A 25 11.28 -26.07 35.58
CA PRO A 25 10.64 -26.64 34.40
C PRO A 25 9.82 -25.56 33.67
N ARG A 26 8.79 -25.99 32.93
CA ARG A 26 7.74 -25.20 32.29
C ARG A 26 8.13 -24.69 30.91
N ALA A 27 7.77 -25.51 29.93
CA ALA A 27 7.19 -25.02 28.69
C ALA A 27 5.97 -24.18 29.09
N ASP A 28 6.16 -22.86 29.16
CA ASP A 28 5.04 -21.94 29.07
C ASP A 28 4.66 -21.88 27.59
N ASP A 29 3.50 -22.47 27.30
CA ASP A 29 2.67 -22.16 26.17
C ASP A 29 2.54 -20.63 26.07
N ASP A 30 3.29 -20.01 25.17
CA ASP A 30 3.00 -18.64 24.73
C ASP A 30 1.79 -18.75 23.80
N PRO A 31 0.60 -18.29 24.20
CA PRO A 31 -0.55 -18.37 23.33
C PRO A 31 -0.26 -17.47 22.15
N LEU A 32 -0.11 -18.09 20.97
CA LEU A 32 -0.16 -17.44 19.67
C LEU A 32 -1.21 -16.32 19.73
N LEU A 33 -0.75 -15.08 19.85
CA LEU A 33 -1.62 -13.92 19.74
C LEU A 33 -2.34 -14.08 18.40
N PRO A 34 -3.68 -14.10 18.38
CA PRO A 34 -4.41 -14.39 17.17
C PRO A 34 -4.00 -13.36 16.12
N LEU A 35 -3.36 -13.85 15.05
CA LEU A 35 -3.14 -13.10 13.82
C LEU A 35 -4.51 -12.56 13.41
N GLY A 36 -4.70 -11.24 13.58
CA GLY A 36 -5.96 -10.58 13.32
C GLY A 36 -6.47 -10.90 11.92
N HIS A 37 -7.76 -11.22 11.84
CA HIS A 37 -8.46 -11.58 10.61
C HIS A 37 -8.27 -10.49 9.53
N PRO A 38 -7.89 -10.84 8.28
CA PRO A 38 -7.55 -9.86 7.22
C PRO A 38 -8.71 -8.96 6.80
N ASP A 39 -9.94 -9.32 7.17
CA ASP A 39 -11.18 -8.58 6.93
C ASP A 39 -11.79 -7.89 8.16
N ALA A 40 -11.08 -7.83 9.29
CA ALA A 40 -11.56 -7.01 10.39
C ALA A 40 -11.62 -5.54 9.92
N PRO A 41 -12.75 -4.83 10.13
CA PRO A 41 -12.74 -3.38 10.05
C PRO A 41 -11.55 -2.89 10.87
N LEU A 42 -10.70 -2.05 10.28
CA LEU A 42 -9.76 -1.30 11.10
C LEU A 42 -10.59 -0.67 12.21
N GLN A 43 -10.22 -0.93 13.47
CA GLN A 43 -10.82 -0.23 14.60
C GLN A 43 -10.84 1.24 14.19
N PRO A 44 -12.03 1.89 14.13
CA PRO A 44 -12.11 3.25 13.66
C PRO A 44 -11.14 4.07 14.51
N GLY A 45 -10.15 4.73 13.90
CA GLY A 45 -9.41 5.75 14.63
C GLY A 45 -10.43 6.69 15.25
N GLU A 46 -10.32 6.90 16.57
CA GLU A 46 -11.27 7.73 17.29
C GLU A 46 -11.29 9.11 16.62
N ARG A 47 -12.48 9.50 16.17
CA ARG A 47 -12.69 10.89 15.77
C ARG A 47 -12.59 11.74 17.04
N LEU A 48 -11.96 12.90 16.92
CA LEU A 48 -12.12 13.94 17.94
C LEU A 48 -13.61 14.22 18.11
N ALA A 49 -14.04 14.43 19.36
CA ALA A 49 -15.39 14.89 19.65
C ALA A 49 -15.63 16.22 18.93
N ASP A 50 -16.89 16.52 18.57
CA ASP A 50 -17.20 17.74 17.79
C ASP A 50 -16.73 19.02 18.51
N ASP A 51 -16.66 19.02 19.85
CA ASP A 51 -16.16 20.13 20.68
C ASP A 51 -14.63 20.29 20.64
N ASP A 52 -13.89 19.25 20.27
CA ASP A 52 -12.42 19.23 20.18
C ASP A 52 -11.91 19.46 18.74
N LEU A 53 -12.82 19.68 17.79
CA LEU A 53 -12.44 19.94 16.40
C LEU A 53 -11.80 21.34 16.25
N PRO A 54 -10.76 21.47 15.41
CA PRO A 54 -10.23 22.78 15.08
C PRO A 54 -11.31 23.65 14.43
N VAL A 55 -11.20 24.96 14.65
CA VAL A 55 -12.05 25.98 14.01
C VAL A 55 -12.10 25.69 12.50
N PRO A 56 -13.30 25.51 11.91
CA PRO A 56 -13.43 25.08 10.52
C PRO A 56 -12.65 25.99 9.56
N HIS A 57 -11.75 25.40 8.79
CA HIS A 57 -11.06 26.12 7.72
C HIS A 57 -12.08 26.58 6.66
N PRO A 58 -12.09 27.86 6.21
CA PRO A 58 -13.10 28.39 5.28
C PRO A 58 -13.23 27.64 3.95
N GLY A 59 -12.14 26.97 3.53
CA GLY A 59 -12.12 26.10 2.35
C GLY A 59 -12.60 24.65 2.58
N TYR A 60 -13.23 24.34 3.72
CA TYR A 60 -13.68 23.00 4.09
C TYR A 60 -15.13 22.98 4.61
N PRO A 61 -16.01 22.09 4.12
CA PRO A 61 -15.78 21.18 3.01
C PRO A 61 -15.65 21.94 1.68
N PRO A 62 -14.78 21.50 0.76
CA PRO A 62 -14.68 22.11 -0.55
C PRO A 62 -15.92 21.77 -1.41
N PRO A 63 -16.23 22.60 -2.42
CA PRO A 63 -17.24 22.24 -3.42
C PRO A 63 -16.69 21.10 -4.29
N ILE A 64 -17.08 19.86 -3.98
CA ILE A 64 -16.75 18.70 -4.80
C ILE A 64 -17.94 18.47 -5.72
N GLY A 65 -17.72 18.63 -7.03
CA GLY A 65 -18.75 18.36 -8.03
C GLY A 65 -19.22 16.90 -8.03
N GLU A 66 -20.21 16.61 -8.86
CA GLU A 66 -20.71 15.24 -9.00
C GLU A 66 -19.61 14.30 -9.51
N GLY A 67 -19.38 13.22 -8.76
CA GLY A 67 -18.46 12.16 -9.17
C GLY A 67 -19.14 11.28 -10.21
N ARG A 68 -18.37 10.84 -11.21
CA ARG A 68 -18.82 9.83 -12.18
C ARG A 68 -18.44 8.44 -11.68
N HIS A 69 -19.41 7.55 -11.57
CA HIS A 69 -19.14 6.14 -11.36
C HIS A 69 -19.02 5.45 -12.72
N LEU A 70 -17.98 4.65 -12.91
CA LEU A 70 -17.89 3.78 -14.09
C LEU A 70 -18.82 2.59 -13.92
N ASP A 71 -19.57 2.25 -14.96
CA ASP A 71 -20.36 1.01 -14.95
C ASP A 71 -19.47 -0.23 -15.19
N ASP A 72 -20.05 -1.43 -15.04
CA ASP A 72 -19.31 -2.68 -15.20
C ASP A 72 -18.74 -2.85 -16.62
N ALA A 73 -19.41 -2.33 -17.65
CA ALA A 73 -18.96 -2.43 -19.03
C ALA A 73 -17.76 -1.49 -19.28
N GLU A 74 -17.81 -0.27 -18.75
CA GLU A 74 -16.71 0.70 -18.79
C GLU A 74 -15.49 0.19 -18.03
N LEU A 75 -15.68 -0.42 -16.85
CA LEU A 75 -14.61 -1.05 -16.08
C LEU A 75 -13.97 -2.21 -16.84
N ALA A 76 -14.78 -3.12 -17.40
CA ALA A 76 -14.30 -4.25 -18.18
C ALA A 76 -13.55 -3.79 -19.45
N SER A 77 -14.08 -2.79 -20.15
CA SER A 77 -13.43 -2.21 -21.33
C SER A 77 -12.09 -1.58 -20.99
N SER A 78 -12.01 -0.79 -19.91
CA SER A 78 -10.76 -0.19 -19.44
C SER A 78 -9.71 -1.23 -19.01
N LEU A 79 -10.14 -2.31 -18.36
CA LEU A 79 -9.26 -3.42 -17.99
C LEU A 79 -8.73 -4.14 -19.24
N ALA A 80 -9.61 -4.50 -20.17
CA ALA A 80 -9.24 -5.18 -21.41
C ALA A 80 -8.25 -4.35 -22.24
N ALA A 81 -8.47 -3.04 -22.35
CA ALA A 81 -7.53 -2.13 -23.02
C ALA A 81 -6.16 -2.13 -22.32
N THR A 82 -6.13 -2.10 -20.99
CA THR A 82 -4.88 -2.09 -20.22
C THR A 82 -4.12 -3.41 -20.35
N LEU A 83 -4.82 -4.54 -20.40
CA LEU A 83 -4.25 -5.87 -20.63
C LEU A 83 -3.75 -6.06 -22.06
N ALA A 84 -4.39 -5.43 -23.05
CA ALA A 84 -3.88 -5.40 -24.42
C ALA A 84 -2.55 -4.63 -24.49
N ASP A 85 -2.46 -3.48 -23.81
CA ASP A 85 -1.26 -2.66 -23.74
C ASP A 85 -0.11 -3.32 -22.96
N TRP A 86 -0.44 -4.21 -22.00
CA TRP A 86 0.55 -4.91 -21.17
C TRP A 86 1.62 -5.62 -22.02
N ARG A 87 1.20 -6.35 -23.05
CA ARG A 87 2.12 -7.12 -23.92
C ARG A 87 3.12 -6.23 -24.64
N ALA A 88 2.77 -4.97 -24.92
CA ALA A 88 3.68 -4.00 -25.52
C ALA A 88 4.72 -3.47 -24.50
N HIS A 89 4.41 -3.50 -23.21
CA HIS A 89 5.23 -2.92 -22.14
C HIS A 89 6.03 -3.96 -21.33
N ALA A 90 5.64 -5.24 -21.37
CA ALA A 90 6.28 -6.34 -20.65
C ALA A 90 6.74 -7.43 -21.65
N PRO A 91 7.91 -7.26 -22.29
CA PRO A 91 8.41 -8.21 -23.30
C PRO A 91 8.70 -9.60 -22.72
N ASN A 92 8.91 -9.71 -21.40
CA ASN A 92 9.08 -10.97 -20.68
C ASN A 92 7.75 -11.59 -20.21
N GLY A 93 6.61 -10.97 -20.50
CA GLY A 93 5.29 -11.45 -20.12
C GLY A 93 4.99 -11.36 -18.62
N GLU A 94 5.73 -10.55 -17.86
CA GLU A 94 5.48 -10.37 -16.43
C GLU A 94 4.56 -9.18 -16.16
N PHE A 95 3.60 -9.36 -15.26
CA PHE A 95 2.70 -8.29 -14.84
C PHE A 95 3.20 -7.67 -13.54
N TRP A 96 3.62 -6.40 -13.61
CA TRP A 96 4.10 -5.65 -12.45
C TRP A 96 3.13 -4.54 -12.09
N LEU A 97 2.72 -4.47 -10.84
CA LEU A 97 1.93 -3.40 -10.24
C LEU A 97 2.84 -2.52 -9.39
N PHE A 98 2.86 -1.21 -9.63
CA PHE A 98 3.53 -0.25 -8.76
C PHE A 98 2.54 0.34 -7.76
N ALA A 99 2.70 -0.05 -6.50
CA ALA A 99 1.92 0.42 -5.38
C ALA A 99 2.57 1.64 -4.72
N TYR A 100 1.80 2.72 -4.58
CA TYR A 100 2.21 3.95 -3.91
C TYR A 100 1.30 4.32 -2.73
N GLY A 101 0.21 3.61 -2.50
CA GLY A 101 -0.80 3.91 -1.47
C GLY A 101 -1.20 2.67 -0.70
N SER A 102 -2.51 2.46 -0.53
CA SER A 102 -3.05 1.31 0.22
C SER A 102 -2.63 -0.04 -0.32
N LEU A 103 -2.35 -0.15 -1.63
CA LEU A 103 -1.89 -1.40 -2.24
C LEU A 103 -0.61 -1.95 -1.59
N ILE A 104 0.23 -1.08 -0.98
CA ILE A 104 1.45 -1.50 -0.28
C ILE A 104 1.12 -2.48 0.85
N TRP A 105 0.13 -2.15 1.68
CA TRP A 105 -0.28 -2.91 2.87
C TRP A 105 -1.61 -3.68 2.70
N LYS A 106 -2.30 -3.50 1.57
CA LYS A 106 -3.53 -4.21 1.18
C LYS A 106 -3.57 -4.38 -0.36
N PRO A 107 -2.79 -5.33 -0.91
CA PRO A 107 -2.65 -5.52 -2.36
C PRO A 107 -3.94 -6.06 -3.01
N GLU A 108 -4.69 -6.93 -2.32
CA GLU A 108 -5.90 -7.60 -2.84
C GLU A 108 -5.71 -8.36 -4.15
N VAL A 109 -4.46 -8.69 -4.46
CA VAL A 109 -4.04 -9.57 -5.56
C VAL A 109 -2.87 -10.41 -5.07
N SER A 110 -2.72 -11.61 -5.63
CA SER A 110 -1.69 -12.59 -5.35
C SER A 110 -0.35 -12.12 -5.89
N ILE A 111 0.58 -11.88 -4.97
CA ILE A 111 1.90 -11.32 -5.28
C ILE A 111 2.94 -12.44 -5.25
N ALA A 112 3.56 -12.70 -6.40
CA ALA A 112 4.68 -13.64 -6.53
C ALA A 112 6.01 -13.02 -6.05
N GLU A 113 6.12 -11.69 -6.08
CA GLU A 113 7.36 -11.00 -5.75
C GLU A 113 7.10 -9.54 -5.36
N ARG A 114 7.82 -9.04 -4.35
CA ARG A 114 7.81 -7.63 -3.93
C ARG A 114 9.22 -7.07 -4.02
N VAL A 115 9.36 -5.91 -4.64
CA VAL A 115 10.65 -5.23 -4.80
C VAL A 115 10.46 -3.74 -4.67
N ASP A 116 11.32 -3.11 -3.90
CA ASP A 116 11.34 -1.66 -3.74
C ASP A 116 11.56 -0.97 -5.08
N GLY A 117 10.78 0.07 -5.35
CA GLY A 117 10.73 0.69 -6.66
C GLY A 117 10.60 2.21 -6.62
N ARG A 118 11.02 2.85 -7.71
CA ARG A 118 10.84 4.30 -7.90
C ARG A 118 10.36 4.62 -9.30
N ILE A 119 9.27 5.37 -9.38
CA ILE A 119 8.79 6.02 -10.59
C ILE A 119 9.27 7.47 -10.62
N HIS A 120 9.76 7.91 -11.78
CA HIS A 120 10.20 9.30 -12.00
C HIS A 120 9.18 10.04 -12.87
N GLY A 121 9.10 11.37 -12.72
CA GLY A 121 8.13 12.20 -13.43
C GLY A 121 6.73 12.20 -12.79
N TYR A 122 6.57 11.51 -11.67
CA TYR A 122 5.34 11.48 -10.86
C TYR A 122 5.66 11.58 -9.39
N HIS A 123 4.78 12.21 -8.63
CA HIS A 123 4.89 12.39 -7.19
C HIS A 123 3.58 11.97 -6.54
N ARG A 124 3.73 11.39 -5.35
CA ARG A 124 2.62 11.04 -4.48
C ARG A 124 2.20 12.25 -3.67
N GLY A 125 0.89 12.41 -3.51
CA GLY A 125 0.32 13.34 -2.55
C GLY A 125 -1.18 13.15 -2.36
N LEU A 126 -1.75 13.89 -1.41
CA LEU A 126 -3.18 13.88 -1.11
C LEU A 126 -3.95 14.68 -2.18
N TYR A 127 -4.12 14.07 -3.37
CA TYR A 127 -4.66 14.74 -4.56
C TYR A 127 -6.09 14.33 -4.92
N LEU A 128 -6.75 13.51 -4.11
CA LEU A 128 -8.12 13.08 -4.36
C LEU A 128 -9.00 13.25 -3.12
N TRP A 129 -10.08 14.01 -3.26
CA TRP A 129 -11.14 14.08 -2.26
C TRP A 129 -11.91 12.76 -2.17
N SER A 130 -12.14 12.29 -0.95
CA SER A 130 -12.83 11.02 -0.65
C SER A 130 -14.11 11.26 0.13
N ARG A 131 -15.26 10.98 -0.47
CA ARG A 131 -16.59 11.18 0.15
C ARG A 131 -17.18 9.90 0.74
N VAL A 132 -16.46 8.78 0.67
CA VAL A 132 -16.95 7.46 1.08
C VAL A 132 -15.91 6.71 1.91
N ASN A 133 -14.70 6.55 1.37
CA ASN A 133 -13.70 5.65 1.97
C ASN A 133 -13.01 6.25 3.19
N ARG A 134 -12.61 7.54 3.10
CA ARG A 134 -11.85 8.25 4.14
C ARG A 134 -12.53 9.52 4.65
N GLY A 135 -13.80 9.70 4.27
CA GLY A 135 -14.67 10.80 4.68
C GLY A 135 -16.11 10.55 4.24
N THR A 136 -16.92 11.59 4.35
CA THR A 136 -18.35 11.59 3.98
C THR A 136 -18.65 12.72 2.99
N GLY A 137 -19.89 12.84 2.52
CA GLY A 137 -20.32 13.98 1.71
C GLY A 137 -20.17 15.33 2.42
N THR A 138 -20.36 15.38 3.75
CA THR A 138 -20.28 16.60 4.56
C THR A 138 -18.88 16.83 5.15
N ARG A 139 -18.11 15.76 5.39
CA ARG A 139 -16.73 15.81 5.91
C ARG A 139 -15.82 14.97 4.99
N PRO A 140 -15.52 15.45 3.77
CA PRO A 140 -14.74 14.69 2.81
C PRO A 140 -13.28 14.51 3.28
N GLY A 141 -12.78 13.29 3.12
CA GLY A 141 -11.39 12.94 3.39
C GLY A 141 -10.48 13.18 2.20
N LEU A 142 -9.22 12.81 2.35
CA LEU A 142 -8.25 12.79 1.25
C LEU A 142 -7.66 11.39 1.10
N VAL A 143 -7.34 11.01 -0.14
CA VAL A 143 -6.57 9.81 -0.43
C VAL A 143 -5.37 10.14 -1.31
N LEU A 144 -4.36 9.29 -1.26
CA LEU A 144 -3.12 9.47 -2.01
C LEU A 144 -3.38 9.18 -3.48
N ALA A 145 -2.74 9.95 -4.35
CA ALA A 145 -2.69 9.68 -5.77
C ALA A 145 -1.31 10.04 -6.32
N LEU A 146 -0.99 9.50 -7.50
CA LEU A 146 0.14 9.98 -8.31
C LEU A 146 -0.30 11.11 -9.23
N ASP A 147 0.46 12.19 -9.23
CA ASP A 147 0.32 13.29 -10.18
C ASP A 147 1.68 13.66 -10.78
N ARG A 148 1.69 14.32 -11.94
CA ARG A 148 2.89 14.66 -12.69
C ARG A 148 3.88 15.52 -11.90
N GLY A 149 5.17 15.26 -12.09
CA GLY A 149 6.32 15.96 -11.49
C GLY A 149 7.04 15.14 -10.42
N GLY A 150 8.32 15.40 -10.17
CA GLY A 150 9.09 14.78 -9.09
C GLY A 150 9.43 13.30 -9.28
N SER A 151 9.47 12.56 -8.17
CA SER A 151 9.61 11.10 -8.15
C SER A 151 8.79 10.51 -7.00
N CYS A 152 8.39 9.25 -7.12
CA CYS A 152 7.63 8.55 -6.10
C CYS A 152 8.36 7.25 -5.71
N PRO A 153 8.78 7.10 -4.44
CA PRO A 153 9.17 5.80 -3.91
C PRO A 153 7.92 4.95 -3.65
N GLY A 154 8.01 3.64 -3.87
CA GLY A 154 6.92 2.71 -3.67
C GLY A 154 7.40 1.27 -3.79
N VAL A 155 6.45 0.34 -3.97
CA VAL A 155 6.74 -1.09 -4.07
C VAL A 155 6.23 -1.60 -5.41
N ALA A 156 7.12 -2.19 -6.20
CA ALA A 156 6.76 -2.95 -7.39
C ALA A 156 6.41 -4.38 -6.97
N MET A 157 5.25 -4.86 -7.41
CA MET A 157 4.73 -6.18 -7.06
C MET A 157 4.47 -6.96 -8.33
N ARG A 158 5.12 -8.11 -8.49
CA ARG A 158 4.82 -9.02 -9.61
C ARG A 158 3.59 -9.82 -9.25
N VAL A 159 2.54 -9.66 -10.05
CA VAL A 159 1.30 -10.43 -9.91
C VAL A 159 1.55 -11.84 -10.43
N ALA A 160 1.03 -12.84 -9.70
CA ALA A 160 1.11 -14.23 -10.11
C ALA A 160 0.38 -14.43 -11.46
N PRO A 161 1.05 -14.90 -12.53
CA PRO A 161 0.47 -14.95 -13.89
C PRO A 161 -0.86 -15.68 -13.98
N GLU A 162 -1.05 -16.70 -13.16
CA GLU A 162 -2.21 -17.60 -13.13
C GLU A 162 -3.43 -16.91 -12.50
N ARG A 163 -3.24 -15.77 -11.85
CA ARG A 163 -4.26 -15.03 -11.10
C ARG A 163 -4.68 -13.71 -11.75
N ILE A 164 -4.00 -13.29 -12.80
CA ILE A 164 -4.24 -11.99 -13.44
C ILE A 164 -5.70 -11.86 -13.88
N ASP A 165 -6.21 -12.82 -14.64
CA ASP A 165 -7.58 -12.74 -15.19
C ASP A 165 -8.66 -12.85 -14.09
N GLU A 166 -8.37 -13.55 -13.00
CA GLU A 166 -9.30 -13.78 -11.89
C GLU A 166 -9.36 -12.58 -10.92
N GLU A 167 -8.21 -11.97 -10.60
CA GLU A 167 -8.10 -10.99 -9.51
C GLU A 167 -8.09 -9.54 -9.99
N LEU A 168 -7.59 -9.26 -11.20
CA LEU A 168 -7.58 -7.89 -11.70
C LEU A 168 -8.97 -7.25 -11.84
N PRO A 169 -10.06 -7.97 -12.17
CA PRO A 169 -11.40 -7.38 -12.15
C PRO A 169 -11.79 -6.81 -10.78
N ALA A 170 -11.41 -7.48 -9.68
CA ALA A 170 -11.66 -7.00 -8.33
C ALA A 170 -10.80 -5.76 -8.01
N LEU A 171 -9.52 -5.78 -8.37
CA LEU A 171 -8.64 -4.61 -8.26
C LEU A 171 -9.18 -3.43 -9.07
N TRP A 172 -9.70 -3.66 -10.28
CA TRP A 172 -10.29 -2.63 -11.13
C TRP A 172 -11.52 -2.00 -10.48
N ARG A 173 -12.44 -2.80 -9.94
CA ARG A 173 -13.59 -2.25 -9.19
C ARG A 173 -13.16 -1.41 -8.00
N ARG A 174 -12.10 -1.81 -7.31
CA ARG A 174 -11.58 -1.04 -6.18
C ARG A 174 -10.98 0.31 -6.59
N GLU A 175 -10.09 0.30 -7.58
CA GLU A 175 -9.29 1.49 -7.92
C GLU A 175 -10.00 2.39 -8.95
N MET A 176 -10.69 1.80 -9.93
CA MET A 176 -11.22 2.53 -11.09
C MET A 176 -12.71 2.91 -11.00
N ALA A 177 -13.49 2.37 -10.05
CA ALA A 177 -14.94 2.59 -9.97
C ALA A 177 -15.38 4.06 -9.97
N MET A 178 -14.62 4.94 -9.32
CA MET A 178 -14.95 6.37 -9.26
C MET A 178 -14.45 7.17 -10.47
N GLY A 179 -13.81 6.53 -11.45
CA GLY A 179 -13.26 7.17 -12.65
C GLY A 179 -12.21 8.26 -12.38
N SER A 180 -11.74 8.40 -11.14
CA SER A 180 -10.79 9.43 -10.68
C SER A 180 -9.37 9.18 -11.15
N TYR A 181 -9.04 7.92 -11.45
CA TYR A 181 -7.73 7.53 -11.96
C TYR A 181 -7.78 7.15 -13.43
N ARG A 182 -6.61 7.10 -14.03
CA ARG A 182 -6.34 6.37 -15.29
C ARG A 182 -5.24 5.33 -15.03
N PRO A 183 -5.35 4.12 -15.60
CA PRO A 183 -4.24 3.18 -15.61
C PRO A 183 -3.08 3.75 -16.45
N ALA A 184 -1.85 3.46 -16.05
CA ALA A 184 -0.66 3.86 -16.79
C ALA A 184 0.46 2.85 -16.58
N TRP A 185 1.05 2.38 -17.69
CA TRP A 185 2.31 1.66 -17.71
C TRP A 185 3.45 2.68 -17.59
N LEU A 186 4.14 2.70 -16.45
CA LEU A 186 5.20 3.66 -16.18
C LEU A 186 6.55 2.97 -15.98
N PRO A 187 7.66 3.55 -16.47
CA PRO A 187 8.99 3.04 -16.17
C PRO A 187 9.28 3.10 -14.67
N CYS A 188 9.56 1.95 -14.09
CA CYS A 188 9.93 1.76 -12.69
C CYS A 188 11.39 1.30 -12.60
N ARG A 189 12.16 1.93 -11.72
CA ARG A 189 13.50 1.48 -11.36
C ARG A 189 13.42 0.74 -10.05
N LEU A 190 13.84 -0.52 -10.04
CA LEU A 190 13.87 -1.35 -8.84
C LEU A 190 15.16 -1.15 -8.05
N ALA A 191 15.12 -1.39 -6.75
CA ALA A 191 16.27 -1.28 -5.86
C ALA A 191 17.38 -2.30 -6.17
N ASP A 192 17.03 -3.45 -6.76
CA ASP A 192 17.97 -4.47 -7.23
C ASP A 192 18.64 -4.15 -8.58
N GLY A 193 18.37 -2.96 -9.14
CA GLY A 193 18.94 -2.48 -10.39
C GLY A 193 18.11 -2.78 -11.64
N ARG A 194 17.07 -3.63 -11.57
CA ARG A 194 16.18 -3.89 -12.70
C ARG A 194 15.42 -2.63 -13.11
N ARG A 195 15.04 -2.57 -14.39
CA ARG A 195 14.14 -1.56 -14.94
C ARG A 195 13.05 -2.26 -15.72
N LEU A 196 11.81 -1.92 -15.43
CA LEU A 196 10.63 -2.51 -16.05
C LEU A 196 9.51 -1.49 -16.17
N ALA A 197 8.49 -1.80 -16.96
CA ALA A 197 7.23 -1.06 -16.94
C ALA A 197 6.30 -1.68 -15.89
N ALA A 198 5.74 -0.85 -15.01
CA ALA A 198 4.76 -1.29 -14.03
C ALA A 198 3.44 -0.53 -14.22
N LEU A 199 2.33 -1.25 -14.11
CA LEU A 199 1.00 -0.65 -14.06
C LEU A 199 0.86 0.14 -12.77
N THR A 200 0.33 1.35 -12.86
CA THR A 200 -0.12 2.12 -11.70
C THR A 200 -1.32 2.97 -12.06
N PHE A 201 -1.90 3.63 -11.07
CA PHE A 201 -3.08 4.47 -11.22
C PHE A 201 -2.71 5.94 -11.01
N VAL A 202 -2.85 6.75 -12.06
CA VAL A 202 -2.51 8.19 -12.03
C VAL A 202 -3.79 9.01 -11.93
N ILE A 203 -3.78 10.07 -11.12
CA ILE A 203 -4.94 10.94 -10.98
C ILE A 203 -5.29 11.64 -12.30
N ARG A 204 -6.58 11.70 -12.58
CA ARG A 204 -7.16 12.54 -13.62
C ARG A 204 -7.36 13.94 -13.08
N ARG A 205 -6.78 14.95 -13.72
CA ARG A 205 -6.92 16.35 -13.29
C ARG A 205 -8.24 16.98 -13.76
N ASP A 206 -8.93 16.35 -14.69
CA ASP A 206 -10.20 16.77 -15.27
C ASP A 206 -11.42 16.28 -14.45
N VAL A 207 -11.21 15.51 -13.38
CA VAL A 207 -12.32 15.09 -12.50
C VAL A 207 -12.58 16.11 -11.38
N PRO A 208 -13.84 16.33 -10.98
CA PRO A 208 -14.19 17.29 -9.92
C PRO A 208 -13.57 16.98 -8.55
N ALA A 209 -13.20 15.71 -8.31
CA ALA A 209 -12.61 15.28 -7.05
C ALA A 209 -11.10 15.52 -6.97
N TYR A 210 -10.44 16.00 -8.03
CA TYR A 210 -9.02 16.34 -8.01
C TYR A 210 -8.76 17.51 -7.06
N ALA A 211 -8.02 17.26 -5.99
CA ALA A 211 -7.77 18.24 -4.94
C ALA A 211 -6.60 19.18 -5.26
N GLY A 212 -5.70 18.78 -6.15
CA GLY A 212 -4.44 19.49 -6.39
C GLY A 212 -3.60 19.65 -5.11
N LYS A 213 -2.68 20.61 -5.11
CA LYS A 213 -1.81 20.87 -3.95
C LYS A 213 -2.56 21.70 -2.91
N LEU A 214 -2.85 21.09 -1.76
CA LEU A 214 -3.52 21.74 -0.63
C LEU A 214 -2.50 22.33 0.36
N ASN A 215 -2.88 23.42 1.03
CA ASN A 215 -2.08 24.00 2.12
C ASN A 215 -2.15 23.15 3.41
N ASP A 216 -1.17 23.33 4.33
CA ASP A 216 -1.09 22.54 5.57
C ASP A 216 -2.36 22.73 6.45
N ALA A 217 -2.96 23.92 6.46
CA ALA A 217 -4.15 24.22 7.27
C ALA A 217 -5.37 23.38 6.86
N LEU A 218 -5.62 23.23 5.56
CA LEU A 218 -6.71 22.41 5.05
C LEU A 218 -6.47 20.93 5.31
N VAL A 219 -5.22 20.45 5.18
CA VAL A 219 -4.90 19.05 5.49
C VAL A 219 -5.01 18.77 7.00
N ARG A 220 -4.64 19.72 7.87
CA ARG A 220 -4.91 19.63 9.32
C ARG A 220 -6.40 19.49 9.61
N GLN A 221 -7.25 20.30 8.98
CA GLN A 221 -8.71 20.20 9.13
C GLN A 221 -9.21 18.80 8.75
N VAL A 222 -8.76 18.27 7.60
CA VAL A 222 -9.15 16.93 7.14
C VAL A 222 -8.69 15.86 8.12
N PHE A 223 -7.44 15.91 8.58
CA PHE A 223 -6.91 14.95 9.55
C PHE A 223 -7.65 14.96 10.88
N ALA A 224 -8.17 16.11 11.29
CA ALA A 224 -8.91 16.24 12.55
C ALA A 224 -10.34 15.66 12.49
N CYS A 225 -11.02 15.73 11.34
CA CYS A 225 -12.47 15.47 11.30
C CYS A 225 -12.92 14.40 10.27
N ALA A 226 -12.14 14.09 9.24
CA ALA A 226 -12.58 13.23 8.16
C ALA A 226 -12.45 11.75 8.50
N SER A 227 -13.58 11.05 8.46
CA SER A 227 -13.68 9.60 8.70
C SER A 227 -14.75 9.02 7.78
N GLY A 228 -14.41 7.94 7.08
CA GLY A 228 -15.31 7.25 6.17
C GLY A 228 -15.40 5.77 6.48
N ARG A 229 -15.88 4.99 5.51
CA ARG A 229 -16.10 3.54 5.60
C ARG A 229 -14.88 2.77 6.10
N TYR A 230 -13.66 3.22 5.78
CA TYR A 230 -12.42 2.52 6.12
C TYR A 230 -11.59 3.24 7.19
N GLY A 231 -12.18 4.18 7.92
CA GLY A 231 -11.52 4.96 8.98
C GLY A 231 -11.09 6.35 8.52
N THR A 232 -10.17 6.97 9.26
CA THR A 232 -9.78 8.36 9.03
C THR A 232 -8.80 8.52 7.86
N THR A 233 -8.72 9.74 7.33
CA THR A 233 -7.63 10.12 6.42
C THR A 233 -6.27 10.09 7.13
N LEU A 234 -6.22 10.45 8.42
CA LEU A 234 -4.99 10.46 9.21
C LEU A 234 -4.38 9.06 9.34
N ASP A 235 -5.18 8.06 9.74
CA ASP A 235 -4.73 6.68 9.90
C ASP A 235 -4.26 6.10 8.56
N TYR A 236 -4.97 6.43 7.49
CA TYR A 236 -4.60 6.03 6.14
C TYR A 236 -3.21 6.53 5.73
N VAL A 237 -2.90 7.80 6.01
CA VAL A 237 -1.60 8.39 5.71
C VAL A 237 -0.52 7.81 6.63
N ALA A 238 -0.80 7.69 7.92
CA ALA A 238 0.13 7.10 8.90
C ALA A 238 0.51 5.67 8.53
N ARG A 239 -0.47 4.81 8.29
CA ARG A 239 -0.23 3.41 7.86
C ARG A 239 0.55 3.32 6.55
N THR A 240 0.33 4.25 5.63
CA THR A 240 1.08 4.28 4.37
C THR A 240 2.54 4.72 4.60
N CYS A 241 2.80 5.69 5.49
CA CYS A 241 4.16 6.03 5.90
C CYS A 241 4.88 4.84 6.54
N ASP A 242 4.21 4.12 7.45
CA ASP A 242 4.81 2.97 8.14
C ASP A 242 5.14 1.85 7.15
N ALA A 243 4.19 1.48 6.28
CA ALA A 243 4.42 0.45 5.27
C ALA A 243 5.55 0.80 4.27
N LEU A 244 5.70 2.09 3.94
CA LEU A 244 6.81 2.56 3.10
C LEU A 244 8.17 2.45 3.81
N ARG A 245 8.22 2.74 5.11
CA ARG A 245 9.43 2.56 5.92
C ARG A 245 9.82 1.10 6.06
N GLU A 246 8.84 0.24 6.35
CA GLU A 246 9.02 -1.21 6.44
C GLU A 246 9.53 -1.80 5.12
N SER A 247 9.11 -1.21 3.99
CA SER A 247 9.59 -1.56 2.65
C SER A 247 10.84 -0.76 2.25
N GLY A 248 11.68 -0.30 3.19
CA GLY A 248 12.96 0.36 2.89
C GLY A 248 12.91 1.66 2.08
N MET A 249 11.71 2.21 1.81
CA MET A 249 11.46 3.28 0.85
C MET A 249 10.67 4.44 1.48
N PRO A 250 11.23 5.08 2.54
CA PRO A 250 10.54 6.16 3.23
C PRO A 250 10.23 7.33 2.27
N ASP A 251 9.05 7.91 2.45
CA ASP A 251 8.65 9.14 1.78
C ASP A 251 8.75 10.29 2.77
N PHE A 252 9.92 10.91 2.83
CA PHE A 252 10.19 12.03 3.72
C PHE A 252 9.24 13.22 3.49
N GLY A 253 8.74 13.40 2.27
CA GLY A 253 7.77 14.45 1.96
C GLY A 253 6.42 14.18 2.63
N LEU A 254 5.93 12.96 2.48
CA LEU A 254 4.69 12.51 3.11
C LEU A 254 4.80 12.48 4.64
N GLU A 255 5.89 11.96 5.18
CA GLU A 255 6.15 11.93 6.62
C GLU A 255 6.24 13.32 7.23
N ALA A 256 6.95 14.25 6.57
CA ALA A 256 7.05 15.61 7.03
C ALA A 256 5.68 16.30 6.99
N ARG A 257 4.86 16.02 5.97
CA ARG A 257 3.48 16.53 5.91
C ARG A 257 2.61 15.94 7.00
N LEU A 258 2.70 14.63 7.27
CA LEU A 258 2.00 13.95 8.36
C LEU A 258 2.34 14.59 9.71
N ARG A 259 3.63 14.72 10.03
CA ARG A 259 4.10 15.35 11.28
C ARG A 259 3.61 16.78 11.42
N ARG A 260 3.71 17.57 10.35
CA ARG A 260 3.24 18.95 10.39
C ARG A 260 1.73 19.07 10.45
N CYS A 261 0.95 18.16 9.87
CA CYS A 261 -0.51 18.30 9.80
C CYS A 261 -1.28 17.51 10.87
N ARG A 262 -0.61 16.72 11.70
CA ARG A 262 -1.26 16.00 12.79
C ARG A 262 -1.95 17.01 13.74
N PRO A 263 -3.21 16.76 14.13
CA PRO A 263 -3.84 17.48 15.23
C PRO A 263 -3.00 17.34 16.52
N LYS A 264 -3.08 18.33 17.39
CA LYS A 264 -2.42 18.28 18.71
C LYS A 264 -3.17 17.38 19.66
#